data_AF-A0A644ZXX5-F1
#
_entry.id   AF-A0A644ZXX5-F1
#
_cell.length_a   1.000
_cell.length_b   1.000
_cell.length_c   1.000
_cell.angle_alpha   90.00
_cell.angle_beta   90.00
_cell.angle_gamma   90.00
#
_symmetry.space_group_name_H-M   'P 1'
#
loop_
_entity.id
_entity.type
_entity.pdbx_description
1 polymer ?
#
loop_
_entity_poly.entity_id
_entity_poly.type
_entity_poly.pdbx_seq_one_letter_code
_entity_poly.pdbx_strand_id
1 'polypeptide(L)'
;MVETISVIKHQHHHPLIIAIDACLGKPNEIGNIEVWEGGLQAGIAVGNRLPCVGDISIIGVVNSGGHLGYLDLQSTPLSIVVKLSKVISLALRDAVPVLEEQSAVCMLSC
;
A
#
# COMPACT_ATOMS: atom_id res chain seq x y z
N MET A 1 -9.50 -11.38 -4.79
CA MET A 1 -8.17 -10.75 -4.97
C MET A 1 -7.49 -11.22 -6.26
N VAL A 2 -7.20 -12.51 -6.43
CA VAL A 2 -6.54 -13.03 -7.65
C VAL A 2 -7.32 -12.68 -8.92
N GLU A 3 -8.63 -12.93 -8.94
CA GLU A 3 -9.51 -12.59 -10.07
C GLU A 3 -9.52 -11.08 -10.35
N THR A 4 -9.60 -10.24 -9.32
CA THR A 4 -9.56 -8.78 -9.44
C THR A 4 -8.28 -8.29 -10.11
N ILE A 5 -7.12 -8.84 -9.70
CA ILE A 5 -5.83 -8.49 -10.30
C ILE A 5 -5.78 -8.93 -11.76
N SER A 6 -6.29 -10.11 -12.09
CA SER A 6 -6.38 -10.59 -13.47
C SER A 6 -7.25 -9.67 -14.33
N VAL A 7 -8.39 -9.21 -13.80
CA VAL A 7 -9.27 -8.25 -14.48
C VAL A 7 -8.54 -6.93 -14.74
N ILE A 8 -7.85 -6.37 -13.74
CA ILE A 8 -7.08 -5.12 -13.89
C ILE A 8 -6.02 -5.27 -14.97
N LYS A 9 -5.23 -6.35 -14.94
CA LYS A 9 -4.17 -6.63 -15.92
C LYS A 9 -4.71 -6.87 -17.33
N HIS A 10 -5.95 -7.34 -17.46
CA HIS A 10 -6.61 -7.51 -18.75
C HIS A 10 -7.22 -6.20 -19.28
N GLN A 11 -7.76 -5.36 -18.40
CA GLN A 11 -8.45 -4.13 -18.78
C GLN A 11 -7.50 -2.95 -19.05
N HIS A 12 -6.31 -2.96 -18.43
CA HIS A 12 -5.34 -1.89 -18.56
C HIS A 12 -4.03 -2.43 -19.16
N HIS A 13 -3.46 -1.69 -20.12
CA HIS A 13 -2.17 -2.04 -20.69
C HIS A 13 -1.04 -1.62 -19.75
N HIS A 14 -0.26 -2.59 -19.27
CA HIS A 14 0.90 -2.38 -18.38
C HIS A 14 0.61 -1.44 -17.18
N PRO A 15 -0.41 -1.76 -16.35
CA PRO A 15 -0.79 -0.89 -15.26
C PRO A 15 0.30 -0.86 -14.18
N LEU A 16 0.61 0.33 -13.66
CA LEU A 16 1.32 0.47 -12.39
C LEU A 16 0.34 0.15 -11.26
N ILE A 17 0.61 -0.92 -10.50
CA ILE A 17 -0.24 -1.37 -9.40
C ILE A 17 0.41 -0.92 -8.08
N ILE A 18 -0.27 -0.06 -7.32
CA ILE A 18 0.19 0.38 -6.01
C ILE A 18 -0.64 -0.34 -4.94
N ALA A 19 0.00 -1.16 -4.11
CA ALA A 19 -0.62 -1.84 -3.00
C ALA A 19 -0.55 -0.97 -1.73
N ILE A 20 -1.68 -0.75 -1.07
CA ILE A 20 -1.76 0.05 0.16
C ILE A 20 -2.26 -0.84 1.29
N ASP A 21 -1.53 -0.85 2.39
CA ASP A 21 -1.86 -1.65 3.57
C ASP A 21 -1.63 -0.87 4.87
N ALA A 22 -2.14 -1.40 5.98
CA ALA A 22 -1.92 -0.89 7.32
C ALA A 22 -1.49 -2.02 8.25
N CYS A 23 -0.44 -1.77 9.04
CA CYS A 23 0.12 -2.78 9.93
C CYS A 23 0.25 -2.28 11.38
N LEU A 24 0.52 -3.24 12.26
CA LEU A 24 0.92 -2.98 13.64
C LEU A 24 2.44 -3.02 13.74
N GLY A 25 3.03 -2.04 14.41
CA GLY A 25 4.48 -1.88 14.54
C GLY A 25 4.94 -1.71 15.99
N LYS A 26 6.15 -1.19 16.18
CA LYS A 26 6.61 -0.76 17.49
C LYS A 26 5.96 0.57 17.89
N PRO A 27 5.87 0.90 19.19
CA PRO A 27 5.30 2.18 19.63
C PRO A 27 5.93 3.43 19.00
N ASN A 28 7.23 3.39 18.71
CA ASN A 28 7.95 4.49 18.05
C ASN A 28 7.79 4.52 16.51
N GLU A 29 7.14 3.51 15.94
CA GLU A 29 6.83 3.42 14.52
C GLU A 29 5.40 3.89 14.21
N ILE A 30 4.54 4.08 15.23
CA ILE A 30 3.16 4.53 15.03
C ILE A 30 3.13 5.89 14.31
N GLY A 31 2.41 5.93 13.19
CA GLY A 31 2.32 7.10 12.32
C GLY A 31 3.34 7.12 11.20
N ASN A 32 4.23 6.13 11.11
CA ASN A 32 5.12 5.98 9.96
C ASN A 32 4.33 5.58 8.71
N ILE A 33 4.84 6.06 7.57
CA ILE A 33 4.47 5.61 6.23
C ILE A 33 5.72 5.02 5.62
N GLU A 34 5.66 3.75 5.27
CA GLU A 34 6.75 3.05 4.59
C GLU A 34 6.39 2.88 3.13
N VAL A 35 7.35 3.16 2.24
CA VAL A 35 7.19 3.01 0.79
C VAL A 35 8.28 2.07 0.31
N TRP A 36 7.88 1.01 -0.39
CA TRP A 36 8.78 -0.02 -0.87
C TRP A 36 8.59 -0.23 -2.37
N GLU A 37 9.70 -0.45 -3.07
CA GLU A 37 9.69 -1.01 -4.42
C GLU A 37 9.39 -2.51 -4.33
N GLY A 38 8.34 -2.95 -5.01
CA GLY A 38 7.81 -4.30 -4.93
C GLY A 38 6.44 -4.40 -4.23
N GLY A 39 5.77 -5.50 -4.49
CA GLY A 39 4.42 -5.76 -4.00
C GLY A 39 4.33 -6.28 -2.57
N LEU A 40 3.10 -6.32 -2.07
CA LEU A 40 2.74 -6.85 -0.77
C LEU A 40 2.32 -8.33 -0.87
N GLN A 41 2.82 -9.14 0.06
CA GLN A 41 2.41 -10.54 0.17
C GLN A 41 1.16 -10.65 1.06
N ALA A 42 0.01 -10.87 0.41
CA ALA A 42 -1.26 -10.97 1.12
C ALA A 42 -1.44 -12.31 1.86
N GLY A 43 -2.26 -12.30 2.91
CA GLY A 43 -2.76 -13.52 3.56
C GLY A 43 -1.83 -14.19 4.58
N ILE A 44 -0.64 -13.63 4.83
CA ILE A 44 0.35 -14.21 5.77
C ILE A 44 -0.25 -14.39 7.17
N ALA A 45 -0.94 -13.37 7.68
CA ALA A 45 -1.51 -13.38 9.04
C ALA A 45 -2.65 -14.40 9.22
N VAL A 46 -3.26 -14.86 8.13
CA VAL A 46 -4.36 -15.85 8.14
C VAL A 46 -3.93 -17.23 7.61
N GLY A 47 -2.62 -17.45 7.43
CA GLY A 47 -2.06 -18.73 6.99
C GLY A 47 -2.18 -19.03 5.50
N ASN A 48 -2.67 -18.07 4.69
CA ASN A 48 -2.80 -18.23 3.25
C ASN A 48 -1.59 -17.63 2.52
N ARG A 49 -0.97 -18.39 1.61
CA ARG A 49 0.09 -17.88 0.73
C ARG A 49 -0.53 -17.36 -0.56
N LEU A 50 -0.99 -16.12 -0.55
CA LEU A 50 -1.51 -15.46 -1.74
C LEU A 50 -0.37 -14.87 -2.58
N PRO A 51 -0.60 -14.63 -3.89
CA PRO A 51 0.41 -13.99 -4.73
C PRO A 51 0.75 -12.58 -4.23
N CYS A 52 1.98 -12.17 -4.49
CA CYS A 52 2.44 -10.79 -4.28
C CYS A 52 1.64 -9.83 -5.18
N VAL A 53 1.21 -8.69 -4.62
CA VAL A 53 0.38 -7.71 -5.32
C VAL A 53 1.04 -6.35 -5.30
N GLY A 54 1.13 -5.73 -6.48
CA GLY A 54 1.69 -4.39 -6.64
C GLY A 54 3.12 -4.40 -7.15
N ASP A 55 3.48 -3.29 -7.79
CA ASP A 55 4.84 -2.92 -8.18
C ASP A 55 5.45 -1.97 -7.15
N ILE A 56 4.60 -1.26 -6.39
CA ILE A 56 4.95 -0.42 -5.25
C ILE A 56 4.03 -0.80 -4.09
N SER A 57 4.56 -0.78 -2.87
CA SER A 57 3.76 -0.92 -1.66
C SER A 57 3.91 0.28 -0.73
N ILE A 58 2.78 0.70 -0.16
CA ILE A 58 2.71 1.80 0.83
C ILE A 58 2.03 1.26 2.08
N ILE A 59 2.73 1.29 3.21
CA ILE A 59 2.29 0.69 4.46
C ILE A 59 2.21 1.77 5.55
N GLY A 60 1.05 1.92 6.16
CA GLY A 60 0.86 2.81 7.32
C GLY A 60 0.93 2.03 8.63
N VAL A 61 1.78 2.45 9.57
CA VAL A 61 1.81 1.86 10.91
C VAL A 61 0.75 2.55 11.78
N VAL A 62 -0.38 1.87 11.99
CA VAL A 62 -1.58 2.48 12.57
C VAL A 62 -1.67 2.35 14.09
N ASN A 63 -0.97 1.38 14.66
CA ASN A 63 -0.93 1.13 16.10
C ASN A 63 0.28 0.26 16.48
N SER A 64 0.56 0.11 17.77
CA SER A 64 1.56 -0.84 18.25
C SER A 64 1.02 -2.27 18.27
N GLY A 65 1.88 -3.25 17.98
CA GLY A 65 1.60 -4.67 18.20
C GLY A 65 2.41 -5.26 19.35
N GLY A 66 1.77 -6.01 20.25
CA GLY A 66 2.40 -6.71 21.38
C GLY A 66 2.10 -8.22 21.45
N HIS A 67 2.65 -8.90 22.48
CA HIS A 67 2.57 -10.37 22.69
C HIS A 67 1.14 -10.92 22.90
N LEU A 68 0.14 -10.03 23.00
CA LEU A 68 -1.30 -10.32 23.13
C LEU A 68 -2.09 -9.58 22.03
N GLY A 69 -1.74 -9.86 20.78
CA GLY A 69 -2.15 -9.09 19.58
C GLY A 69 -3.63 -9.02 19.20
N TYR A 70 -4.57 -9.42 20.07
CA TYR A 70 -6.01 -9.36 19.79
C TYR A 70 -6.71 -8.11 20.35
N LEU A 71 -6.19 -7.51 21.44
CA LEU A 71 -6.81 -6.32 22.06
C LEU A 71 -6.44 -5.03 21.33
N ASP A 72 -5.23 -4.95 20.76
CA ASP A 72 -4.76 -3.77 20.03
C ASP A 72 -5.49 -3.57 18.68
N LEU A 73 -6.02 -4.65 18.07
CA LEU A 73 -6.89 -4.57 16.89
C LEU A 73 -8.26 -3.96 17.20
N GLN A 74 -8.73 -4.03 18.44
CA GLN A 74 -10.03 -3.45 18.84
C GLN A 74 -9.95 -1.95 19.12
N SER A 75 -8.74 -1.37 19.13
CA SER A 75 -8.53 0.05 19.49
C SER A 75 -7.49 0.74 18.61
N THR A 76 -7.54 0.53 17.30
CA THR A 76 -6.79 1.39 16.36
C THR A 76 -7.39 2.81 16.39
N PRO A 77 -6.60 3.85 16.73
CA PRO A 77 -7.13 5.21 16.75
C PRO A 77 -7.54 5.64 15.34
N LEU A 78 -8.85 5.82 15.11
CA LEU A 78 -9.38 6.25 13.81
C LEU A 78 -8.74 7.57 13.34
N SER A 79 -8.35 8.44 14.26
CA SER A 79 -7.63 9.68 13.96
C SER A 79 -6.30 9.44 13.24
N ILE A 80 -5.55 8.40 13.61
CA ILE A 80 -4.29 8.02 12.96
C ILE A 80 -4.57 7.47 11.58
N VAL A 81 -5.53 6.55 11.45
CA VAL A 81 -5.92 5.96 10.16
C VAL A 81 -6.35 7.05 9.16
N VAL A 82 -7.21 7.99 9.60
CA VAL A 82 -7.68 9.10 8.77
C VAL A 82 -6.53 10.05 8.40
N LYS A 83 -5.59 10.30 9.33
CA LYS A 83 -4.42 11.14 9.04
C LYS A 83 -3.49 10.49 8.01
N LEU A 84 -3.16 9.21 8.18
CA LEU A 84 -2.28 8.49 7.27
C LEU A 84 -2.91 8.34 5.88
N SER A 85 -4.19 7.97 5.80
CA SER A 85 -4.89 7.87 4.51
C SER A 85 -4.95 9.21 3.77
N LYS A 86 -5.15 10.32 4.50
CA LYS A 86 -5.10 11.67 3.92
C LYS A 86 -3.71 12.01 3.38
N VAL A 87 -2.65 11.73 4.12
CA VAL A 87 -1.28 11.98 3.64
C VAL A 87 -0.96 11.13 2.40
N ILE A 88 -1.28 9.84 2.44
CA ILE A 88 -1.02 8.92 1.31
C ILE A 88 -1.81 9.35 0.07
N SER A 89 -3.10 9.67 0.21
CA SER A 89 -3.93 10.12 -0.92
C SER A 89 -3.46 11.44 -1.53
N LEU A 90 -3.02 12.41 -0.71
CA LEU A 90 -2.44 13.66 -1.21
C LEU A 90 -1.13 13.40 -1.96
N ALA A 91 -0.25 12.57 -1.40
CA ALA A 91 1.02 12.21 -2.04
C ALA A 91 0.79 11.52 -3.40
N LEU A 92 -0.15 10.57 -3.47
CA LEU A 92 -0.50 9.90 -4.73
C LEU A 92 -1.11 10.85 -5.74
N ARG A 93 -2.02 11.74 -5.33
CA ARG A 93 -2.61 12.74 -6.23
C ARG A 93 -1.53 13.64 -6.84
N ASP A 94 -0.54 14.03 -6.05
CA ASP A 94 0.52 14.93 -6.51
C ASP A 94 1.58 14.18 -7.34
N ALA A 95 1.80 12.88 -7.07
CA ALA A 95 2.79 12.06 -7.79
C ALA A 95 2.29 11.48 -9.13
N VAL A 96 1.01 11.09 -9.22
CA VAL A 96 0.46 10.42 -10.42
C VAL A 96 0.64 11.24 -11.72
N PRO A 97 0.35 12.56 -11.77
CA PRO A 97 0.54 13.35 -12.98
C PRO A 97 2.00 13.38 -13.47
N VAL A 98 2.96 13.37 -12.53
CA VAL A 98 4.40 13.37 -12.85
C VAL A 98 4.79 12.08 -13.59
N LEU A 99 4.15 10.95 -13.27
CA LEU A 99 4.41 9.67 -13.93
C LEU A 99 3.86 9.63 -15.37
N GLU A 100 2.74 10.30 -15.62
CA GLU A 100 2.18 10.44 -16.98
C GLU A 100 3.08 11.30 -17.86
N GLU A 101 3.63 12.40 -17.31
CA GLU A 101 4.59 13.25 -18.02
C GLU A 101 5.88 12.50 -18.36
N GLN A 102 6.42 11.69 -17.44
CA GLN A 102 7.64 10.91 -17.71
C GLN A 102 7.44 9.77 -18.70
N SER A 103 6.26 9.15 -18.74
CA SER A 103 5.94 8.12 -19.74
C SER A 103 5.88 8.68 -21.16
N ALA A 104 5.38 9.92 -21.33
CA ALA A 104 5.38 10.61 -22.61
C ALA A 104 6.79 10.99 -23.08
N VAL A 105 7.67 11.41 -22.15
CA VAL A 105 9.07 11.75 -22.46
C VAL A 105 9.91 10.51 -22.80
N CYS A 106 9.68 9.38 -22.12
CA CYS A 106 10.40 8.13 -22.39
C CYS A 106 10.07 7.55 -23.77
N MET A 107 8.80 7.65 -24.24
CA MET A 107 8.43 7.24 -25.60
C MET A 107 9.01 8.11 -26.71
N LEU A 108 9.37 9.37 -26.43
CA LEU A 108 10.01 10.27 -27.41
C LEU A 108 11.54 10.08 -27.49
N SER A 109 12.11 9.25 -26.62
CA SER A 109 13.55 9.02 -26.51
C SER A 109 14.01 7.66 -27.07
N CYS A 110 13.09 6.85 -27.62
CA CYS A 110 13.34 5.57 -28.28
C CYS A 110 13.20 5.67 -29.81
#